data_AF-A0A9P5KTP4-F1
#
_entry.id   AF-A0A9P5KTP4-F1
#
_cell.length_a   1.000
_cell.length_b   1.000
_cell.length_c   1.000
_cell.angle_alpha   90.00
_cell.angle_beta   90.00
_cell.angle_gamma   90.00
#
_symmetry.space_group_name_H-M   'P 1'
#
loop_
_entity.id
_entity.type
_entity.pdbx_description
1 polymer ?
#
loop_
_entity_poly.entity_id
_entity_poly.type
_entity_poly.pdbx_seq_one_letter_code
_entity_poly.pdbx_strand_id
1 'polypeptide(L)'
;MAFKAACARYNWAEPETDSNSTGSALRDIGVLGLKRSYHGDTIGTMDCCEPSVYNKQVNWYRERGAWLEYPVVKQVKGRWVVENLETGDIVEEFNTLQDIFSLEKRDRKTFESYKTTVLEAIKKHLDAGKKFGALLIEPVLLGAGGMMAV
;
A
#
# COMPACT_ATOMS: atom_id res chain seq x y z
N MET A 1 -7.61 12.20 11.62
CA MET A 1 -8.68 12.76 10.76
C MET A 1 -9.24 11.72 9.79
N ALA A 2 -8.41 11.04 8.98
CA ALA A 2 -8.89 10.04 8.00
C ALA A 2 -9.78 8.92 8.61
N PHE A 3 -9.36 8.28 9.71
CA PHE A 3 -10.15 7.20 10.31
C PHE A 3 -11.49 7.66 10.90
N LYS A 4 -11.55 8.85 11.49
CA LYS A 4 -12.83 9.43 11.95
C LYS A 4 -13.76 9.70 10.77
N ALA A 5 -13.24 10.26 9.68
CA ALA A 5 -14.02 10.47 8.46
C ALA A 5 -14.52 9.15 7.86
N ALA A 6 -13.70 8.09 7.88
CA ALA A 6 -14.11 6.75 7.47
C ALA A 6 -15.21 6.17 8.39
N CYS A 7 -15.08 6.31 9.71
CA CYS A 7 -16.13 5.93 10.66
C CYS A 7 -17.46 6.58 10.31
N ALA A 8 -17.47 7.92 10.17
CA ALA A 8 -18.66 8.68 9.82
C ALA A 8 -19.25 8.26 8.46
N ARG A 9 -18.40 8.03 7.46
CA ARG A 9 -18.84 7.64 6.10
C ARG A 9 -19.43 6.24 6.03
N TYR A 10 -18.84 5.28 6.74
CA TYR A 10 -19.24 3.87 6.68
C TYR A 10 -20.10 3.44 7.87
N ASN A 11 -20.52 4.39 8.70
CA ASN A 11 -21.29 4.16 9.93
C ASN A 11 -20.63 3.12 10.84
N TRP A 12 -19.31 3.19 10.99
CA TRP A 12 -18.59 2.38 11.98
C TRP A 12 -18.65 3.08 13.32
N ALA A 13 -18.87 2.32 14.40
CA ALA A 13 -18.84 2.85 15.76
C ALA A 13 -17.58 3.70 15.97
N GLU A 14 -17.77 4.98 16.30
CA GLU A 14 -16.68 5.76 16.87
C GLU A 14 -16.36 5.15 18.24
N PRO A 15 -15.08 5.03 18.62
CA PRO A 15 -14.74 4.57 19.95
C PRO A 15 -15.38 5.50 20.95
N GLU A 16 -16.24 4.94 21.79
CA GLU A 16 -16.78 5.64 22.94
C GLU A 16 -15.61 6.20 23.76
N THR A 17 -15.79 7.41 24.28
CA THR A 17 -14.83 8.12 25.14
C THR A 17 -14.63 7.46 26.50
N ASP A 18 -15.16 6.25 26.68
CA ASP A 18 -15.07 5.48 27.91
C ASP A 18 -13.66 4.94 28.12
N SER A 19 -13.00 5.54 29.11
CA SER A 19 -11.68 5.19 29.65
C SER A 19 -11.55 3.73 30.12
N ASN A 20 -12.66 2.97 30.20
CA ASN A 20 -12.69 1.56 30.59
C ASN A 20 -13.03 0.58 29.44
N SER A 21 -13.20 1.04 28.19
CA SER A 21 -13.38 0.13 27.06
C SER A 21 -12.04 -0.49 26.65
N THR A 22 -11.91 -1.81 26.84
CA THR A 22 -10.74 -2.57 26.38
C THR A 22 -10.73 -2.64 24.84
N GLY A 23 -10.20 -1.60 24.21
CA GLY A 23 -9.93 -1.55 22.77
C GLY A 23 -10.85 -0.63 21.99
N SER A 24 -10.46 0.64 21.85
CA SER A 24 -11.20 1.63 21.05
C SER A 24 -11.44 1.10 19.63
N ALA A 25 -12.68 1.12 19.12
CA ALA A 25 -13.05 0.74 17.75
C ALA A 25 -12.19 1.40 16.63
N LEU A 26 -11.58 2.57 16.88
CA LEU A 26 -10.58 3.15 15.95
C LEU A 26 -9.37 2.24 15.77
N ARG A 27 -8.96 1.48 16.79
CA ARG A 27 -7.80 0.57 16.75
C ARG A 27 -7.97 -0.56 15.73
N ASP A 28 -9.19 -0.84 15.29
CA ASP A 28 -9.48 -1.89 14.30
C ASP A 28 -9.52 -1.37 12.85
N ILE A 29 -9.39 -0.05 12.67
CA ILE A 29 -9.27 0.57 11.35
C ILE A 29 -7.80 0.72 11.00
N GLY A 30 -7.41 0.16 9.87
CA GLY A 30 -6.07 0.24 9.31
C GLY A 30 -5.97 1.08 8.04
N VAL A 31 -4.78 1.03 7.45
CA VAL A 31 -4.48 1.60 6.13
C VAL A 31 -4.27 0.51 5.09
N LEU A 32 -4.54 0.81 3.82
CA LEU A 32 -3.93 0.12 2.70
C LEU A 32 -2.63 0.85 2.36
N GLY A 33 -1.55 0.11 2.19
CA GLY A 33 -0.26 0.65 1.78
C GLY A 33 0.41 -0.24 0.74
N LEU A 34 1.50 0.24 0.16
CA LEU A 34 2.38 -0.57 -0.66
C LEU A 34 3.41 -1.26 0.24
N LYS A 35 3.82 -2.49 -0.10
CA LYS A 35 4.96 -3.10 0.58
C LYS A 35 6.23 -2.26 0.38
N ARG A 36 7.16 -2.31 1.33
CA ARG A 36 8.43 -1.58 1.32
C ARG A 36 8.27 -0.05 1.34
N SER A 37 7.05 0.47 1.54
CA SER A 37 6.84 1.91 1.67
C SER A 37 7.35 2.43 3.02
N TYR A 38 7.67 3.72 3.03
CA TYR A 38 8.16 4.44 4.19
C TYR A 38 7.43 5.77 4.35
N HIS A 39 6.95 6.02 5.57
CA HIS A 39 6.17 7.22 5.88
C HIS A 39 6.71 8.02 7.06
N GLY A 40 7.89 7.68 7.59
CA GLY A 40 8.53 8.38 8.71
C GLY A 40 8.73 7.51 9.95
N ASP A 41 9.54 8.00 10.88
CA ASP A 41 9.97 7.27 12.09
C ASP A 41 9.14 7.56 13.36
N THR A 42 8.11 8.38 13.25
CA THR A 42 7.17 8.56 14.38
C THR A 42 6.28 7.33 14.53
N ILE A 43 5.83 7.02 15.75
CA ILE A 43 5.07 5.77 15.99
C ILE A 43 3.83 5.63 15.10
N GLY A 44 3.10 6.72 14.85
CA GLY A 44 1.92 6.69 13.99
C GLY A 44 2.24 6.41 12.52
N THR A 45 3.40 6.85 12.03
CA THR A 45 3.86 6.57 10.67
C THR A 45 4.45 5.17 10.55
N MET A 46 5.16 4.70 11.58
CA MET A 46 5.66 3.32 11.64
C MET A 46 4.54 2.29 11.63
N ASP A 47 3.49 2.47 12.45
CA ASP A 47 2.30 1.60 12.46
C ASP A 47 1.62 1.49 11.08
N CYS A 48 1.81 2.52 10.24
CA CYS A 48 1.32 2.57 8.87
C CYS A 48 2.33 2.06 7.82
N CYS A 49 3.35 1.30 8.22
CA CYS A 49 4.29 0.62 7.33
C CYS A 49 4.32 -0.90 7.63
N GLU A 50 4.72 -1.69 6.62
CA GLU A 50 4.84 -3.14 6.77
C GLU A 50 5.89 -3.56 7.81
N PRO A 51 5.73 -4.72 8.46
CA PRO A 51 6.74 -5.22 9.38
C PRO A 51 8.11 -5.39 8.71
N SER A 52 9.14 -4.78 9.28
CA SER A 52 10.52 -4.78 8.76
C SER A 52 11.54 -4.98 9.88
N VAL A 53 12.82 -5.13 9.53
CA VAL A 53 13.91 -5.19 10.52
C VAL A 53 14.05 -3.90 11.33
N TYR A 54 13.55 -2.77 10.81
CA TYR A 54 13.65 -1.46 11.44
C TYR A 54 12.57 -1.24 12.50
N ASN A 55 11.29 -1.42 12.15
CA ASN A 55 10.19 -1.18 13.10
C ASN A 55 10.06 -2.28 14.16
N LYS A 56 10.57 -3.49 13.91
CA LYS A 56 10.63 -4.57 14.93
C LYS A 56 11.54 -4.23 16.12
N GLN A 57 12.46 -3.27 15.99
CA GLN A 57 13.27 -2.79 17.11
C GLN A 57 12.49 -1.89 18.07
N VAL A 58 11.30 -1.45 17.67
CA VAL A 58 10.48 -0.52 18.43
C VAL A 58 9.42 -1.32 19.20
N ASN A 59 9.60 -1.44 20.53
CA ASN A 59 8.79 -2.32 21.39
C ASN A 59 7.27 -2.11 21.34
N TRP A 60 6.82 -0.91 20.96
CA TRP A 60 5.40 -0.54 20.87
C TRP A 60 4.91 -0.40 19.43
N TYR A 61 5.69 -0.80 18.41
CA TYR A 61 5.22 -0.89 17.03
C TYR A 61 4.05 -1.87 16.95
N ARG A 62 2.98 -1.45 16.27
CA ARG A 62 1.87 -2.33 15.94
C ARG A 62 1.45 -2.11 14.51
N GLU A 63 1.69 -3.13 13.68
CA GLU A 63 1.21 -3.16 12.31
C GLU A 63 -0.29 -2.79 12.25
N ARG A 64 -0.61 -1.76 11.46
CA ARG A 64 -1.96 -1.22 11.35
C ARG A 64 -2.37 -1.05 9.89
N GLY A 65 -2.26 -2.13 9.13
CA GLY A 65 -2.65 -2.10 7.73
C GLY A 65 -2.70 -3.43 7.01
N ALA A 66 -2.67 -3.31 5.69
CA ALA A 66 -2.43 -4.37 4.74
C ALA A 66 -1.60 -3.82 3.58
N TRP A 67 -0.69 -4.64 3.07
CA TRP A 67 0.37 -4.21 2.17
C TRP A 67 0.24 -4.90 0.83
N LEU A 68 -0.01 -4.10 -0.20
CA LEU A 68 -0.18 -4.55 -1.56
C LEU A 68 1.20 -4.67 -2.23
N GLU A 69 1.39 -5.74 -3.00
CA GLU A 69 2.47 -5.79 -3.98
C GLU A 69 2.14 -4.92 -5.19
N TYR A 70 3.19 -4.56 -5.91
CA TYR A 70 3.14 -3.70 -7.09
C TYR A 70 4.22 -4.14 -8.08
N PRO A 71 4.00 -3.91 -9.38
CA PRO A 71 5.07 -4.03 -10.36
C PRO A 71 6.05 -2.87 -10.22
N VAL A 72 7.27 -3.06 -10.74
CA VAL A 72 8.34 -2.06 -10.66
C VAL A 72 8.81 -1.69 -12.05
N VAL A 73 8.97 -0.40 -12.27
CA VAL A 73 9.57 0.16 -13.46
C VAL A 73 11.08 0.18 -13.29
N LYS A 74 11.82 -0.39 -14.24
CA LYS A 74 13.28 -0.34 -14.25
C LYS A 74 13.84 -0.19 -15.64
N GLN A 75 15.07 0.33 -15.74
CA GLN A 75 15.81 0.34 -16.99
C GLN A 75 16.78 -0.84 -17.02
N VAL A 76 16.60 -1.75 -17.98
CA VAL A 76 17.43 -2.93 -18.17
C VAL A 76 17.97 -2.92 -19.59
N LYS A 77 19.30 -2.87 -19.73
CA LYS A 77 19.99 -2.89 -21.04
C LYS A 77 19.45 -1.83 -22.02
N GLY A 78 19.19 -0.61 -21.51
CA GLY A 78 18.70 0.51 -22.32
C GLY A 78 17.21 0.46 -22.67
N ARG A 79 16.45 -0.53 -22.19
CA ARG A 79 14.99 -0.59 -22.34
C ARG A 79 14.31 -0.40 -21.00
N TRP A 80 13.17 0.26 -21.01
CA TRP A 80 12.33 0.39 -19.83
C TRP A 80 11.41 -0.81 -19.75
N VAL A 81 11.34 -1.44 -18.59
CA VAL A 81 10.52 -2.63 -18.37
C VAL A 81 9.72 -2.46 -17.09
N VAL A 82 8.50 -2.99 -17.12
CA VAL A 82 7.65 -3.18 -15.95
C VAL A 82 7.82 -4.64 -15.54
N GLU A 83 8.25 -4.89 -14.31
CA GLU A 83 8.51 -6.22 -13.77
C GLU A 83 7.56 -6.54 -12.62
N ASN A 84 7.04 -7.76 -12.59
CA ASN A 84 6.41 -8.30 -11.40
C ASN A 84 7.49 -8.69 -10.38
N LEU A 85 7.48 -8.05 -9.20
CA LEU A 85 8.47 -8.30 -8.16
C LEU A 85 8.45 -9.72 -7.57
N GLU A 86 7.29 -10.38 -7.56
CA GLU A 86 7.16 -11.72 -6.97
C GLU A 86 7.68 -12.80 -7.92
N THR A 87 7.44 -12.66 -9.22
CA THR A 87 7.80 -13.69 -10.22
C THR A 87 9.09 -13.35 -10.99
N GLY A 88 9.47 -12.08 -11.05
CA GLY A 88 10.56 -11.58 -11.92
C GLY A 88 10.16 -11.48 -13.40
N ASP A 89 8.88 -11.68 -13.73
CA ASP A 89 8.41 -11.62 -15.11
C ASP A 89 8.31 -10.17 -15.58
N ILE A 90 8.79 -9.92 -16.81
CA ILE A 90 8.55 -8.66 -17.50
C ILE A 90 7.11 -8.67 -18.01
N VAL A 91 6.28 -7.76 -17.50
CA VAL A 91 4.88 -7.64 -17.88
C VAL A 91 4.68 -6.70 -19.07
N GLU A 92 5.53 -5.68 -19.21
CA GLU A 92 5.45 -4.69 -20.28
C GLU A 92 6.81 -4.04 -20.53
N GLU A 93 7.04 -3.57 -21.76
CA GLU A 93 8.29 -2.94 -22.17
C GLU A 93 8.03 -1.63 -22.92
N PHE A 94 8.91 -0.66 -22.71
CA PHE A 94 8.83 0.69 -23.24
C PHE A 94 10.19 1.15 -23.76
N ASN A 95 10.16 2.02 -24.77
CA ASN A 95 11.38 2.60 -25.35
C ASN A 95 11.90 3.77 -24.51
N THR A 96 10.99 4.60 -24.00
CA THR A 96 11.33 5.78 -23.22
C THR A 96 10.60 5.81 -21.87
N LEU A 97 11.13 6.58 -20.93
CA LEU A 97 10.45 6.80 -19.64
C LEU A 97 9.10 7.51 -19.84
N GLN A 98 9.00 8.40 -20.83
CA GLN A 98 7.77 9.12 -21.16
C GLN A 98 6.65 8.17 -21.59
N ASP A 99 7.00 7.07 -22.28
CA ASP A 99 6.01 6.09 -22.72
C ASP A 99 5.31 5.41 -21.52
N ILE A 100 6.04 5.18 -20.43
CA ILE A 100 5.49 4.61 -19.19
C ILE A 100 4.44 5.53 -18.59
N PHE A 101 4.62 6.85 -18.65
CA PHE A 101 3.65 7.82 -18.12
C PHE A 101 2.54 8.19 -19.12
N SER A 102 2.61 7.71 -20.36
CA SER A 102 1.58 7.93 -21.37
C SER A 102 0.46 6.91 -21.22
N LEU A 103 -0.69 7.34 -20.69
CA LEU A 103 -1.85 6.46 -20.48
C LEU A 103 -2.32 5.76 -21.76
N GLU A 104 -2.19 6.44 -22.90
CA GLU A 104 -2.54 5.93 -24.24
C GLU A 104 -1.63 4.77 -24.69
N LYS A 105 -0.40 4.71 -24.18
CA LYS A 105 0.60 3.71 -24.58
C LYS A 105 0.65 2.49 -23.66
N ARG A 106 -0.05 2.54 -22.52
CA ARG A 106 -0.09 1.43 -21.56
C ARG A 106 -1.02 0.34 -22.06
N ASP A 107 -0.57 -0.90 -21.99
CA ASP A 107 -1.37 -2.05 -22.38
C ASP A 107 -2.61 -2.20 -21.48
N ARG A 108 -3.78 -2.22 -22.11
CA ARG A 108 -5.07 -2.36 -21.42
C ARG A 108 -5.17 -3.69 -20.69
N LYS A 109 -4.60 -4.76 -21.24
CA LYS A 109 -4.65 -6.09 -20.61
C LYS A 109 -3.81 -6.12 -19.34
N THR A 110 -2.62 -5.52 -19.36
CA THR A 110 -1.76 -5.35 -18.18
C THR A 110 -2.45 -4.55 -17.09
N PHE A 111 -3.13 -3.46 -17.46
CA PHE A 111 -3.95 -2.68 -16.51
C PHE A 111 -5.08 -3.52 -15.87
N GLU A 112 -5.89 -4.24 -16.66
CA GLU A 112 -6.97 -5.05 -16.10
C GLU A 112 -6.46 -6.22 -15.25
N SER A 113 -5.32 -6.81 -15.63
CA SER A 113 -4.64 -7.84 -14.84
C SER A 113 -4.23 -7.30 -13.47
N TYR A 114 -3.51 -6.17 -13.44
CA TYR A 114 -3.06 -5.55 -12.20
C TYR A 114 -4.24 -5.11 -11.31
N LYS A 115 -5.27 -4.51 -11.92
CA LYS A 115 -6.51 -4.15 -11.23
C LYS A 115 -7.17 -5.37 -10.57
N THR A 116 -7.25 -6.49 -11.28
CA THR A 116 -7.82 -7.74 -10.75
C THR A 116 -7.01 -8.21 -9.54
N THR A 117 -5.68 -8.27 -9.65
CA THR A 117 -4.79 -8.65 -8.55
C THR A 117 -4.96 -7.75 -7.31
N VAL A 118 -4.99 -6.43 -7.49
CA VAL A 118 -5.17 -5.48 -6.38
C VAL A 118 -6.55 -5.65 -5.73
N LEU A 119 -7.61 -5.80 -6.51
CA LEU A 119 -8.96 -5.98 -5.99
C LEU A 119 -9.12 -7.30 -5.24
N GLU A 120 -8.52 -8.38 -5.72
CA GLU A 120 -8.50 -9.67 -5.03
C GLU A 120 -7.75 -9.60 -3.68
N ALA A 121 -6.59 -8.93 -3.66
CA ALA A 121 -5.82 -8.71 -2.43
C ALA A 121 -6.61 -7.88 -1.41
N ILE A 122 -7.27 -6.81 -1.84
CA ILE A 122 -8.13 -5.99 -0.98
C ILE A 122 -9.32 -6.82 -0.47
N LYS A 123 -9.99 -7.55 -1.37
CA LYS A 123 -11.16 -8.38 -1.02
C LYS A 123 -10.81 -9.41 0.05
N LYS A 124 -9.69 -10.10 -0.06
CA LYS A 124 -9.21 -11.06 0.96
C LYS A 124 -9.15 -10.45 2.36
N HIS A 125 -8.70 -9.20 2.46
CA HIS A 125 -8.64 -8.50 3.74
C HIS A 125 -10.02 -8.05 4.24
N LEU A 126 -10.89 -7.59 3.35
CA LEU A 126 -12.26 -7.21 3.69
C LEU A 126 -13.08 -8.43 4.16
N ASP A 127 -12.95 -9.57 3.49
CA ASP A 127 -13.61 -10.84 3.84
C ASP A 127 -13.13 -11.35 5.21
N ALA A 128 -11.90 -11.02 5.61
CA ALA A 128 -11.36 -11.28 6.95
C ALA A 128 -11.81 -10.25 8.02
N GLY A 129 -12.72 -9.33 7.67
CA GLY A 129 -13.28 -8.33 8.58
C GLY A 129 -12.40 -7.09 8.81
N LYS A 130 -11.29 -6.92 8.07
CA LYS A 130 -10.47 -5.71 8.18
C LYS A 130 -11.23 -4.49 7.67
N LYS A 131 -11.02 -3.35 8.33
CA LYS A 131 -11.55 -2.04 7.94
C LYS A 131 -10.40 -1.14 7.54
N PHE A 132 -10.52 -0.46 6.40
CA PHE A 132 -9.51 0.48 5.92
C PHE A 132 -10.08 1.89 5.82
N GLY A 133 -9.39 2.84 6.45
CA GLY A 133 -9.82 4.25 6.47
C GLY A 133 -8.94 5.18 5.64
N ALA A 134 -7.85 4.68 5.07
CA ALA A 134 -6.96 5.44 4.21
C ALA A 134 -6.17 4.53 3.25
N LEU A 135 -5.74 5.09 2.13
CA LEU A 135 -4.72 4.54 1.23
C LEU A 135 -3.47 5.42 1.37
N LEU A 136 -2.31 4.80 1.60
CA LEU A 136 -1.02 5.45 1.64
C LEU A 136 -0.17 5.00 0.45
N ILE A 137 0.37 5.97 -0.28
CA ILE A 137 1.25 5.74 -1.42
C ILE A 137 2.41 6.73 -1.37
N GLU A 138 3.59 6.27 -1.78
CA GLU A 138 4.67 7.13 -2.23
C GLU A 138 4.53 7.23 -3.76
N PRO A 139 4.13 8.39 -4.31
CA PRO A 139 3.87 8.49 -5.74
C PRO A 139 5.16 8.31 -6.55
N VAL A 140 5.11 7.47 -7.59
CA VAL A 140 6.18 7.23 -8.57
C VAL A 140 7.42 6.52 -8.03
N LEU A 141 7.89 6.84 -6.83
CA LEU A 141 9.14 6.32 -6.29
C LEU A 141 9.03 6.03 -4.79
N LEU A 142 9.29 4.80 -4.39
CA LEU A 142 9.50 4.43 -2.98
C LEU A 142 10.97 4.67 -2.65
N GLY A 143 11.24 5.77 -1.96
CA GLY A 143 12.61 6.25 -1.74
C GLY A 143 13.38 5.32 -0.81
N ALA A 144 12.98 5.27 0.46
CA ALA A 144 13.65 4.46 1.47
C ALA A 144 13.47 2.94 1.26
N GLY A 145 12.46 2.55 0.49
CA GLY A 145 12.22 1.16 0.07
C GLY A 145 13.22 0.62 -0.98
N GLY A 146 14.20 1.43 -1.40
CA GLY A 146 15.24 1.02 -2.35
C GLY A 146 15.20 1.75 -3.70
N MET A 147 14.66 2.97 -3.75
CA MET A 147 14.48 3.74 -4.99
C MET A 147 13.66 2.98 -6.04
N MET A 148 12.60 2.32 -5.59
CA MET A 148 11.75 1.47 -6.43
C MET A 148 10.74 2.35 -7.15
N ALA A 149 10.77 2.36 -8.49
CA ALA A 149 9.78 3.10 -9.27
C ALA A 149 8.50 2.28 -9.44
N VAL A 150 7.35 2.83 -9.05
CA VAL A 150 6.06 2.13 -8.91
C VAL A 150 4.98 2.63 -9.86
#